data_AF-A0A949ZF39-F1
#
_entry.id   AF-A0A949ZF39-F1
#
_cell.length_a   1.000
_cell.length_b   1.000
_cell.length_c   1.000
_cell.angle_alpha   90.00
_cell.angle_beta   90.00
_cell.angle_gamma   90.00
#
_symmetry.space_group_name_H-M   'P 1'
#
loop_
_entity.id
_entity.type
_entity.pdbx_description
1 polymer ?
#
loop_
_entity_poly.entity_id
_entity_poly.type
_entity_poly.pdbx_seq_one_letter_code
_entity_poly.pdbx_strand_id
1 'polypeptide(L)'
;MSLQDDANLLEHRTDQRVGLAWTPIAGSLLPVAVTASQGEGRVIVTSHAALQTPAESAVAYVRSNAARLAPGLDGAWLTTHDIAVSQPWGAVPANATPDDWADAGAAVAAALISLLSGHMVRTDVAVTGALTPSGELVAVGGFTEKTHAATDGYVSRIVAPAGNQQAVGEIPDHERSKLEFVFAASVDDLQKGALAKHPLKGYSIAETAPAPAGQTVAAPQFGPGRGQAVVLTSELGWYAQHTQITGRIGFDYDLTLRVHFGDGTSADIARHVGDIRGTDLTFSVGDIVPVRFDPDDRSTVEIDVDAMHAAKAESQRRLDDGMVRAAEETLQQQESG
;
A
#
# COMPACT_ATOMS: atom_id res chain seq x y z
N MET A 1 -6.69 -18.99 -20.27
CA MET A 1 -5.79 -17.99 -19.68
C MET A 1 -5.21 -18.62 -18.43
N SER A 2 -3.89 -18.63 -18.24
CA SER A 2 -3.30 -19.25 -17.04
C SER A 2 -3.49 -18.34 -15.82
N LEU A 3 -3.44 -18.90 -14.61
CA LEU A 3 -3.43 -18.13 -13.35
C LEU A 3 -2.35 -17.03 -13.35
N GLN A 4 -1.22 -17.31 -13.99
CA GLN A 4 -0.11 -16.38 -14.12
C GLN A 4 -0.41 -15.25 -15.12
N ASP A 5 -1.13 -15.55 -16.20
CA ASP A 5 -1.54 -14.54 -17.19
C ASP A 5 -2.61 -13.60 -16.59
N ASP A 6 -3.54 -14.12 -15.79
CA ASP A 6 -4.52 -13.30 -15.07
C ASP A 6 -3.84 -12.40 -14.02
N ALA A 7 -2.87 -12.92 -13.26
CA ALA A 7 -2.09 -12.14 -12.30
C ALA A 7 -1.32 -10.98 -12.96
N ASN A 8 -0.67 -11.25 -14.10
CA ASN A 8 0.08 -10.24 -14.86
C ASN A 8 -0.84 -9.17 -15.49
N LEU A 9 -2.09 -9.51 -15.82
CA LEU A 9 -3.07 -8.58 -16.39
C LEU A 9 -3.75 -7.68 -15.34
N LEU A 10 -3.77 -8.12 -14.07
CA LEU A 10 -4.39 -7.43 -12.94
C LEU A 10 -3.42 -6.54 -12.14
N GLU A 11 -2.12 -6.58 -12.49
CA GLU A 11 -1.03 -5.85 -11.83
C GLU A 11 -1.18 -4.31 -11.91
N HIS A 12 -2.15 -3.80 -12.68
CA HIS A 12 -2.50 -2.37 -12.71
C HIS A 12 -3.67 -2.03 -11.78
N ARG A 13 -3.33 -1.90 -10.49
CA ARG A 13 -3.90 -0.97 -9.50
C ARG A 13 -5.44 -0.96 -9.34
N THR A 14 -6.05 -2.13 -9.22
CA THR A 14 -7.46 -2.29 -8.76
C THR A 14 -7.62 -2.14 -7.24
N ASP A 15 -6.54 -1.93 -6.51
CA ASP A 15 -6.44 -1.69 -5.06
C ASP A 15 -6.42 -0.19 -4.67
N GLN A 16 -6.52 0.69 -5.66
CA GLN A 16 -6.48 2.13 -5.42
C GLN A 16 -7.68 2.58 -4.58
N ARG A 17 -7.38 3.19 -3.45
CA ARG A 17 -8.37 3.67 -2.47
C ARG A 17 -8.04 5.06 -1.98
N VAL A 18 -9.02 5.67 -1.33
CA VAL A 18 -8.82 6.91 -0.59
C VAL A 18 -7.76 6.68 0.48
N GLY A 19 -6.81 7.62 0.61
CA GLY A 19 -5.70 7.45 1.54
C GLY A 19 -4.51 6.68 0.99
N LEU A 20 -4.45 6.34 -0.30
CA LEU A 20 -3.34 5.61 -0.90
C LEU A 20 -2.65 6.42 -2.00
N ALA A 21 -1.33 6.56 -1.92
CA ALA A 21 -0.47 7.15 -2.94
C ALA A 21 0.67 6.19 -3.31
N TRP A 22 1.38 6.49 -4.40
CA TRP A 22 2.47 5.65 -4.91
C TRP A 22 3.71 6.50 -5.10
N THR A 23 4.85 6.01 -4.62
CA THR A 23 6.14 6.73 -4.63
C THR A 23 7.26 5.81 -5.09
N PRO A 24 8.14 6.27 -6.00
CA PRO A 24 9.38 5.58 -6.30
C PRO A 24 10.34 5.59 -5.11
N ILE A 25 10.81 4.42 -4.69
CA ILE A 25 11.77 4.21 -3.60
C ILE A 25 12.81 3.20 -4.10
N ALA A 26 14.07 3.63 -4.18
CA ALA A 26 15.21 2.77 -4.50
C ALA A 26 15.04 1.90 -5.77
N GLY A 27 14.38 2.43 -6.80
CA GLY A 27 14.14 1.75 -8.07
C GLY A 27 12.82 0.98 -8.17
N SER A 28 12.01 0.96 -7.11
CA SER A 28 10.69 0.32 -7.11
C SER A 28 9.58 1.33 -6.83
N LEU A 29 8.44 1.17 -7.52
CA LEU A 29 7.24 1.94 -7.22
C LEU A 29 6.51 1.29 -6.03
N LEU A 30 6.49 1.95 -4.87
CA LEU A 30 5.90 1.42 -3.63
C LEU A 30 4.67 2.24 -3.19
N PRO A 31 3.65 1.60 -2.61
CA PRO A 31 2.51 2.27 -2.04
C PRO A 31 2.86 2.93 -0.70
N VAL A 32 2.23 4.07 -0.44
CA VAL A 32 2.18 4.72 0.88
C VAL A 32 0.71 4.96 1.22
N ALA A 33 0.27 4.38 2.34
CA ALA A 33 -1.09 4.47 2.83
C ALA A 33 -1.16 5.37 4.07
N VAL A 34 -2.26 6.10 4.17
CA VAL A 34 -2.63 6.92 5.31
C VAL A 34 -4.02 6.51 5.75
N THR A 35 -4.14 6.18 7.03
CA THR A 35 -5.42 5.91 7.70
C THR A 35 -5.59 6.81 8.91
N ALA A 36 -6.81 6.91 9.40
CA ALA A 36 -7.11 7.66 10.61
C ALA A 36 -8.04 6.87 11.52
N SER A 37 -7.80 6.99 12.82
CA SER A 37 -8.65 6.42 13.86
C SER A 37 -8.83 7.42 14.98
N GLN A 38 -9.95 7.36 15.70
CA GLN A 38 -10.17 8.22 16.87
C GLN A 38 -9.02 8.08 17.88
N GLY A 39 -8.51 9.20 18.38
CA GLY A 39 -7.29 9.24 19.18
C GLY A 39 -6.95 10.63 19.71
N GLU A 40 -5.67 10.89 19.90
CA GLU A 40 -5.14 12.11 20.53
C GLU A 40 -4.41 13.03 19.53
N GLY A 41 -4.62 12.81 18.23
CA GLY A 41 -3.96 13.62 17.19
C GLY A 41 -2.52 13.22 16.91
N ARG A 42 -2.14 11.98 17.23
CA ARG A 42 -0.77 11.45 17.07
C ARG A 42 -0.48 11.08 15.63
N VAL A 43 0.80 11.12 15.26
CA VAL A 43 1.31 10.58 13.99
C VAL A 43 1.98 9.25 14.29
N ILE A 44 1.48 8.18 13.70
CA ILE A 44 1.92 6.81 13.93
C ILE A 44 2.50 6.28 12.62
N VAL A 45 3.72 5.72 12.66
CA VAL A 45 4.33 5.04 11.52
C VAL A 45 4.48 3.57 11.84
N THR A 46 3.95 2.69 10.98
CA THR A 46 3.87 1.25 11.28
C THR A 46 4.75 0.36 10.41
N SER A 47 5.31 0.86 9.30
CA SER A 47 6.14 0.08 8.38
C SER A 47 7.63 0.34 8.55
N HIS A 48 8.07 1.57 8.29
CA HIS A 48 9.48 1.91 8.22
C HIS A 48 9.76 3.21 8.97
N ALA A 49 10.66 3.18 9.96
CA ALA A 49 10.91 4.32 10.85
C ALA A 49 11.33 5.60 10.10
N ALA A 50 12.00 5.49 8.95
CA ALA A 50 12.38 6.65 8.13
C ALA A 50 11.18 7.41 7.53
N LEU A 51 9.96 6.84 7.55
CA LEU A 51 8.73 7.54 7.18
C LEU A 51 8.23 8.51 8.28
N GLN A 52 8.81 8.50 9.49
CA GLN A 52 8.36 9.35 10.59
C GLN A 52 8.44 10.83 10.24
N THR A 53 9.61 11.31 9.81
CA THR A 53 9.83 12.72 9.45
C THR A 53 8.92 13.22 8.31
N PRO A 54 8.78 12.50 7.18
CA PRO A 54 7.86 12.92 6.12
C PRO A 54 6.39 12.87 6.56
N ALA A 55 6.00 11.90 7.40
CA ALA A 55 4.66 11.83 7.97
C ALA A 55 4.33 13.02 8.87
N GLU A 56 5.25 13.37 9.77
CA GLU A 56 5.11 14.54 10.65
C GLU A 56 5.01 15.84 9.85
N SER A 57 5.84 15.99 8.82
CA SER A 57 5.83 17.18 7.95
C SER A 57 4.52 17.31 7.18
N ALA A 58 4.04 16.22 6.59
CA ALA A 58 2.75 16.20 5.89
C ALA A 58 1.58 16.51 6.83
N VAL A 59 1.53 15.89 8.01
CA VAL A 59 0.47 16.14 9.00
C VAL A 59 0.52 17.57 9.53
N ALA A 60 1.72 18.10 9.82
CA ALA A 60 1.88 19.49 10.27
C ALA A 60 1.37 20.50 9.23
N TYR A 61 1.72 20.29 7.96
CA TYR A 61 1.25 21.15 6.88
C TYR A 61 -0.27 21.05 6.71
N VAL A 62 -0.80 19.83 6.60
CA VAL A 62 -2.23 19.59 6.37
C VAL A 62 -3.06 20.13 7.53
N ARG A 63 -2.62 19.94 8.78
CA ARG A 63 -3.28 20.50 9.97
C ARG A 63 -3.35 22.02 9.94
N SER A 64 -2.27 22.68 9.53
CA SER A 64 -2.24 24.15 9.42
C SER A 64 -3.09 24.69 8.26
N ASN A 65 -3.47 23.84 7.31
CA ASN A 65 -4.16 24.21 6.07
C ASN A 65 -5.50 23.47 5.88
N ALA A 66 -6.02 22.81 6.92
CA ALA A 66 -7.13 21.87 6.82
C ALA A 66 -8.39 22.49 6.20
N ALA A 67 -8.75 23.71 6.64
CA ALA A 67 -9.92 24.43 6.13
C ALA A 67 -9.88 24.66 4.60
N ARG A 68 -8.67 24.77 4.04
CA ARG A 68 -8.44 25.00 2.62
C ARG A 68 -8.35 23.69 1.83
N LEU A 69 -7.68 22.69 2.38
CA LEU A 69 -7.42 21.40 1.72
C LEU A 69 -8.59 20.42 1.79
N ALA A 70 -9.39 20.48 2.85
CA ALA A 70 -10.59 19.66 3.06
C ALA A 70 -11.76 20.54 3.55
N PRO A 71 -12.37 21.35 2.65
CA PRO A 71 -13.49 22.21 2.99
C PRO A 71 -14.68 21.38 3.48
N GLY A 72 -15.00 21.48 4.78
CA GLY A 72 -16.05 20.67 5.43
C GLY A 72 -15.54 19.77 6.55
N LEU A 73 -14.22 19.65 6.72
CA LEU A 73 -13.62 19.01 7.88
C LEU A 73 -13.76 19.91 9.11
N ASP A 74 -14.18 19.35 10.24
CA ASP A 74 -14.12 20.03 11.53
C ASP A 74 -12.65 20.37 11.86
N GLY A 75 -12.39 21.62 12.26
CA GLY A 75 -11.05 22.07 12.63
C GLY A 75 -10.45 21.28 13.80
N ALA A 76 -11.27 20.66 14.64
CA ALA A 76 -10.82 19.78 15.73
C ALA A 76 -10.48 18.35 15.26
N TRP A 77 -10.91 17.92 14.08
CA TRP A 77 -10.84 16.52 13.66
C TRP A 77 -9.41 15.96 13.69
N LEU A 78 -8.42 16.71 13.18
CA LEU A 78 -7.00 16.32 13.16
C LEU A 78 -6.34 16.31 14.55
N THR A 79 -7.02 16.80 15.58
CA THR A 79 -6.57 16.74 16.98
C THR A 79 -7.26 15.63 17.77
N THR A 80 -8.36 15.07 17.24
CA THR A 80 -9.13 13.97 17.84
C THR A 80 -8.96 12.65 17.10
N HIS A 81 -8.11 12.61 16.08
CA HIS A 81 -7.81 11.42 15.29
C HIS A 81 -6.31 11.23 15.16
N ASP A 82 -5.83 10.04 15.49
CA ASP A 82 -4.48 9.61 15.19
C ASP A 82 -4.38 9.30 13.69
N ILE A 83 -3.30 9.76 13.07
CA ILE A 83 -2.98 9.53 11.66
C ILE A 83 -1.90 8.46 11.59
N ALA A 84 -2.22 7.32 10.97
CA ALA A 84 -1.28 6.24 10.74
C ALA A 84 -0.78 6.24 9.30
N VAL A 85 0.54 6.16 9.12
CA VAL A 85 1.22 6.11 7.82
C VAL A 85 1.98 4.80 7.70
N SER A 86 1.83 4.12 6.56
CA SER A 86 2.48 2.83 6.31
C SER A 86 2.84 2.64 4.85
N GLN A 87 3.77 1.73 4.60
CA GLN A 87 4.00 1.08 3.32
C GLN A 87 3.38 -0.31 3.43
N PRO A 88 2.14 -0.48 2.94
CA PRO A 88 1.30 -1.61 3.33
C PRO A 88 1.63 -2.93 2.63
N TRP A 89 2.20 -2.90 1.42
CA TRP A 89 2.65 -4.08 0.67
C TRP A 89 3.70 -3.69 -0.38
N GLY A 90 4.37 -4.71 -0.93
CA GLY A 90 5.52 -4.56 -1.82
C GLY A 90 6.82 -4.78 -1.07
N ALA A 91 7.74 -5.52 -1.68
CA ALA A 91 9.04 -5.76 -1.08
C ALA A 91 9.87 -4.46 -1.11
N VAL A 92 10.29 -3.98 0.06
CA VAL A 92 11.23 -2.86 0.14
C VAL A 92 12.57 -3.34 -0.44
N PRO A 93 13.11 -2.66 -1.47
CA PRO A 93 14.41 -3.01 -2.02
C PRO A 93 15.51 -2.95 -0.96
N ALA A 94 16.42 -3.91 -0.97
CA ALA A 94 17.51 -3.98 0.02
C ALA A 94 18.46 -2.77 -0.02
N ASN A 95 18.50 -2.06 -1.15
CA ASN A 95 19.25 -0.83 -1.37
C ASN A 95 18.49 0.43 -0.94
N ALA A 96 17.29 0.32 -0.37
CA ALA A 96 16.53 1.49 0.08
C ALA A 96 17.21 2.18 1.26
N THR A 97 17.53 3.46 1.08
CA THR A 97 18.18 4.29 2.09
C THR A 97 17.17 5.13 2.86
N PRO A 98 17.52 5.68 4.05
CA PRO A 98 16.67 6.65 4.74
C PRO A 98 16.28 7.86 3.89
N ASP A 99 17.15 8.30 2.97
CA ASP A 99 16.89 9.43 2.08
C ASP A 99 15.79 9.09 1.05
N ASP A 100 15.77 7.86 0.53
CA ASP A 100 14.69 7.40 -0.37
C ASP A 100 13.30 7.49 0.30
N TRP A 101 13.24 7.23 1.61
CA TRP A 101 12.02 7.34 2.40
C TRP A 101 11.66 8.79 2.75
N ALA A 102 12.65 9.67 2.96
CA ALA A 102 12.43 11.10 3.19
C ALA A 102 11.76 11.77 1.98
N ASP A 103 12.07 11.29 0.78
CA ASP A 103 11.49 11.75 -0.49
C ASP A 103 10.02 11.33 -0.70
N ALA A 104 9.44 10.55 0.21
CA ALA A 104 8.04 10.14 0.16
C ALA A 104 7.07 11.18 0.75
N GLY A 105 7.56 12.32 1.28
CA GLY A 105 6.74 13.34 1.94
C GLY A 105 5.57 13.85 1.10
N ALA A 106 5.80 14.08 -0.20
CA ALA A 106 4.75 14.46 -1.15
C ALA A 106 3.69 13.36 -1.31
N ALA A 107 4.10 12.09 -1.36
CA ALA A 107 3.16 10.97 -1.46
C ALA A 107 2.33 10.81 -0.19
N VAL A 108 2.94 10.96 1.00
CA VAL A 108 2.22 10.96 2.27
C VAL A 108 1.20 12.10 2.33
N ALA A 109 1.57 13.31 1.89
CA ALA A 109 0.63 14.43 1.85
C ALA A 109 -0.51 14.21 0.84
N ALA A 110 -0.22 13.67 -0.34
CA ALA A 110 -1.24 13.32 -1.32
C ALA A 110 -2.22 12.27 -0.78
N ALA A 111 -1.71 11.23 -0.10
CA ALA A 111 -2.52 10.21 0.56
C ALA A 111 -3.36 10.82 1.69
N LEU A 112 -2.79 11.65 2.55
CA LEU A 112 -3.53 12.31 3.64
C LEU A 112 -4.61 13.25 3.11
N ILE A 113 -4.32 14.08 2.10
CA ILE A 113 -5.33 14.95 1.47
C ILE A 113 -6.40 14.11 0.79
N SER A 114 -6.02 12.98 0.18
CA SER A 114 -6.97 12.04 -0.39
C SER A 114 -7.94 11.54 0.67
N LEU A 115 -7.42 11.09 1.82
CA LEU A 115 -8.21 10.69 2.99
C LEU A 115 -9.17 11.80 3.41
N LEU A 116 -8.67 13.01 3.69
CA LEU A 116 -9.50 14.07 4.23
C LEU A 116 -10.57 14.60 3.26
N SER A 117 -10.27 14.59 1.96
CA SER A 117 -11.13 15.23 0.95
C SER A 117 -12.00 14.26 0.15
N GLY A 118 -11.74 12.95 0.24
CA GLY A 118 -12.40 11.93 -0.58
C GLY A 118 -11.98 11.92 -2.05
N HIS A 119 -11.02 12.75 -2.47
CA HIS A 119 -10.47 12.72 -3.81
C HIS A 119 -9.40 11.65 -3.89
N MET A 120 -9.59 10.62 -4.69
CA MET A 120 -8.60 9.56 -4.84
C MET A 120 -7.33 10.09 -5.51
N VAL A 121 -6.15 9.64 -5.06
CA VAL A 121 -4.95 9.76 -5.90
C VAL A 121 -5.17 8.93 -7.16
N ARG A 122 -4.79 9.46 -8.33
CA ARG A 122 -5.01 8.76 -9.60
C ARG A 122 -4.20 7.46 -9.68
N THR A 123 -4.75 6.48 -10.39
CA THR A 123 -4.14 5.17 -10.61
C THR A 123 -2.92 5.21 -11.54
N ASP A 124 -2.82 6.25 -12.37
CA ASP A 124 -1.76 6.41 -13.37
C ASP A 124 -0.68 7.41 -12.93
N VAL A 125 -0.64 7.76 -11.64
CA VAL A 125 0.28 8.74 -11.07
C VAL A 125 1.21 8.11 -10.05
N ALA A 126 2.51 8.42 -10.19
CA ALA A 126 3.51 8.33 -9.14
C ALA A 126 3.84 9.74 -8.60
N VAL A 127 4.13 9.83 -7.31
CA VAL A 127 4.45 11.08 -6.60
C VAL A 127 5.80 10.92 -5.92
N THR A 128 6.69 11.90 -6.09
CA THR A 128 7.94 11.99 -5.33
C THR A 128 8.18 13.43 -4.89
N GLY A 129 8.93 13.62 -3.80
CA GLY A 129 9.24 14.94 -3.27
C GLY A 129 9.38 14.93 -1.76
N ALA A 130 10.48 15.45 -1.24
CA ALA A 130 10.55 15.79 0.16
C ALA A 130 9.58 16.96 0.44
N LEU A 131 8.88 16.90 1.57
CA LEU A 131 7.90 17.91 1.96
C LEU A 131 8.34 18.56 3.27
N THR A 132 8.43 19.88 3.30
CA THR A 132 8.68 20.62 4.53
C THR A 132 7.38 20.82 5.32
N PRO A 133 7.44 21.02 6.65
CA PRO A 133 6.26 21.37 7.44
C PRO A 133 5.56 22.67 6.99
N SER A 134 6.28 23.57 6.29
CA SER A 134 5.73 24.79 5.70
C SER A 134 5.02 24.57 4.36
N GLY A 135 5.14 23.39 3.74
CA GLY A 135 4.46 23.03 2.50
C GLY A 135 5.27 23.18 1.23
N GLU A 136 6.58 23.37 1.34
CA GLU A 136 7.48 23.45 0.19
C GLU A 136 7.83 22.03 -0.27
N LEU A 137 7.73 21.80 -1.58
CA LEU A 137 8.21 20.58 -2.21
C LEU A 137 9.68 20.76 -2.60
N VAL A 138 10.55 19.98 -1.97
CA VAL A 138 12.00 20.06 -2.12
C VAL A 138 12.47 18.99 -3.09
N ALA A 139 13.39 19.38 -3.97
CA ALA A 139 13.95 18.50 -4.98
C ALA A 139 14.60 17.25 -4.36
N VAL A 140 14.44 16.13 -5.06
CA VAL A 140 14.93 14.82 -4.61
C VAL A 140 16.16 14.39 -5.41
N GLY A 141 17.00 13.57 -4.78
CA GLY A 141 18.09 12.86 -5.46
C GLY A 141 17.57 11.70 -6.32
N GLY A 142 18.43 11.16 -7.18
CA GLY A 142 18.11 9.94 -7.96
C GLY A 142 16.86 10.06 -8.85
N PHE A 143 16.56 11.25 -9.37
CA PHE A 143 15.31 11.49 -10.09
C PHE A 143 15.18 10.62 -11.36
N THR A 144 16.29 10.30 -12.01
CA THR A 144 16.33 9.40 -13.17
C THR A 144 15.91 7.99 -12.78
N GLU A 145 16.47 7.45 -11.71
CA GLU A 145 16.14 6.12 -11.16
C GLU A 145 14.68 6.05 -10.71
N LYS A 146 14.16 7.14 -10.12
CA LYS A 146 12.75 7.25 -9.73
C LYS A 146 11.80 7.30 -10.93
N THR A 147 12.23 7.94 -12.01
CA THR A 147 11.49 7.96 -13.28
C THR A 147 11.46 6.59 -13.93
N HIS A 148 12.58 5.86 -13.88
CA HIS A 148 12.67 4.48 -14.36
C HIS A 148 11.69 3.59 -13.59
N ALA A 149 11.71 3.64 -12.25
CA ALA A 149 10.78 2.91 -11.40
C ALA A 149 9.30 3.25 -11.67
N ALA A 150 9.00 4.52 -11.99
CA ALA A 150 7.67 4.95 -12.39
C ALA A 150 7.25 4.33 -13.73
N THR A 151 8.15 4.33 -14.70
CA THR A 151 7.93 3.73 -16.03
C THR A 151 7.72 2.21 -15.92
N ASP A 152 8.55 1.53 -15.14
CA ASP A 152 8.48 0.08 -14.89
C ASP A 152 7.24 -0.30 -14.07
N GLY A 153 6.80 0.60 -13.19
CA GLY A 153 5.51 0.52 -12.51
C GLY A 153 4.31 0.90 -13.39
N TYR A 154 4.52 1.09 -14.70
CA TYR A 154 3.50 1.40 -15.71
C TYR A 154 2.63 2.63 -15.38
N VAL A 155 3.16 3.59 -14.62
CA VAL A 155 2.47 4.89 -14.48
C VAL A 155 2.72 5.73 -15.73
N SER A 156 1.74 6.56 -16.10
CA SER A 156 1.86 7.45 -17.26
C SER A 156 2.21 8.89 -16.87
N ARG A 157 2.21 9.19 -15.56
CA ARG A 157 2.50 10.51 -15.02
C ARG A 157 3.32 10.43 -13.75
N ILE A 158 4.32 11.30 -13.64
CA ILE A 158 5.07 11.54 -12.41
C ILE A 158 4.87 12.99 -11.95
N VAL A 159 4.46 13.16 -10.68
CA VAL A 159 4.42 14.45 -10.01
C VAL A 159 5.68 14.58 -9.17
N ALA A 160 6.47 15.63 -9.43
CA ALA A 160 7.76 15.85 -8.78
C ALA A 160 7.95 17.33 -8.39
N PRO A 161 8.89 17.64 -7.48
CA PRO A 161 9.22 19.01 -7.12
C PRO A 161 9.69 19.83 -8.32
N ALA A 162 9.33 21.11 -8.38
CA ALA A 162 9.77 22.00 -9.46
C ALA A 162 11.30 22.07 -9.63
N GLY A 163 12.06 21.89 -8.55
CA GLY A 163 13.52 21.83 -8.59
C GLY A 163 14.10 20.64 -9.37
N ASN A 164 13.32 19.57 -9.62
CA ASN A 164 13.76 18.42 -10.42
C ASN A 164 13.63 18.62 -11.93
N GLN A 165 13.07 19.75 -12.40
CA GLN A 165 12.81 19.96 -13.83
C GLN A 165 14.07 19.88 -14.71
N GLN A 166 15.22 20.30 -14.20
CA GLN A 166 16.47 20.25 -14.97
C GLN A 166 16.97 18.81 -15.19
N ALA A 167 16.68 17.89 -14.27
CA ALA A 167 17.09 16.49 -14.36
C ALA A 167 16.36 15.72 -15.48
N VAL A 168 15.25 16.25 -16.03
CA VAL A 168 14.54 15.62 -17.15
C VAL A 168 15.42 15.47 -18.39
N GLY A 169 16.42 16.34 -18.55
CA GLY A 169 17.38 16.25 -19.66
C GLY A 169 18.28 15.01 -19.60
N GLU A 170 18.42 14.40 -18.43
CA GLU A 170 19.27 13.21 -18.20
C GLU A 170 18.52 11.90 -18.44
N ILE A 171 17.19 11.97 -18.58
CA ILE A 171 16.31 10.81 -18.75
C ILE A 171 16.31 10.39 -20.23
N PRO A 172 16.55 9.10 -20.55
CA PRO A 172 16.51 8.60 -21.92
C PRO A 172 15.17 8.86 -22.62
N ASP A 173 15.21 9.21 -23.92
CA ASP A 173 14.03 9.58 -24.71
C ASP A 173 12.91 8.53 -24.70
N HIS A 174 13.27 7.25 -24.67
CA HIS A 174 12.32 6.14 -24.68
C HIS A 174 11.55 5.98 -23.37
N GLU A 175 12.09 6.47 -22.24
CA GLU A 175 11.37 6.55 -20.95
C GLU A 175 10.62 7.87 -20.86
N ARG A 176 11.30 8.97 -21.18
CA ARG A 176 10.72 10.33 -21.15
C ARG A 176 9.45 10.46 -21.98
N SER A 177 9.36 9.77 -23.12
CA SER A 177 8.18 9.77 -23.99
C SER A 177 6.97 8.99 -23.44
N LYS A 178 7.17 8.13 -22.44
CA LYS A 178 6.09 7.36 -21.79
C LYS A 178 5.47 8.09 -20.60
N LEU A 179 6.12 9.14 -20.11
CA LEU A 179 5.74 9.85 -18.89
C LEU A 179 5.38 11.31 -19.15
N GLU A 180 4.26 11.73 -18.60
CA GLU A 180 3.94 13.13 -18.37
C GLU A 180 4.60 13.60 -17.08
N PHE A 181 5.45 14.62 -17.17
CA PHE A 181 6.09 15.24 -16.00
C PHE A 181 5.27 16.43 -15.52
N VAL A 182 4.83 16.38 -14.27
CA VAL A 182 4.13 17.48 -13.59
C VAL A 182 5.00 18.02 -12.47
N PHE A 183 5.47 19.25 -12.63
CA PHE A 183 6.33 19.92 -11.66
C PHE A 183 5.51 20.75 -10.68
N ALA A 184 5.53 20.36 -9.41
CA ALA A 184 4.81 20.98 -8.33
C ALA A 184 5.76 21.81 -7.44
N ALA A 185 5.43 23.07 -7.20
CA ALA A 185 6.17 23.92 -6.25
C ALA A 185 5.50 23.94 -4.87
N SER A 186 4.21 23.62 -4.82
CA SER A 186 3.38 23.65 -3.61
C SER A 186 2.53 22.40 -3.49
N VAL A 187 1.98 22.18 -2.29
CA VAL A 187 1.00 21.11 -2.05
C VAL A 187 -0.27 21.28 -2.89
N ASP A 188 -0.60 22.50 -3.31
CA ASP A 188 -1.76 22.76 -4.17
C ASP A 188 -1.51 22.29 -5.60
N ASP A 189 -0.29 22.45 -6.09
CA ASP A 189 0.11 21.92 -7.39
C ASP A 189 0.18 20.40 -7.35
N LEU A 190 0.68 19.84 -6.25
CA LEU A 190 0.64 18.40 -6.00
C LEU A 190 -0.80 17.88 -6.04
N GLN A 191 -1.73 18.53 -5.34
CA GLN A 191 -3.14 18.13 -5.32
C GLN A 191 -3.73 18.12 -6.75
N LYS A 192 -3.50 19.18 -7.53
CA LYS A 192 -3.97 19.27 -8.93
C LYS A 192 -3.30 18.25 -9.85
N GLY A 193 -2.03 17.94 -9.61
CA GLY A 193 -1.26 17.02 -10.42
C GLY A 193 -1.60 15.54 -10.17
N ALA A 194 -1.88 15.20 -8.90
CA ALA A 194 -1.95 13.82 -8.43
C ALA A 194 -3.37 13.31 -8.15
N LEU A 195 -4.29 14.14 -7.64
CA LEU A 195 -5.61 13.68 -7.22
C LEU A 195 -6.64 13.78 -8.36
N ALA A 196 -7.67 12.94 -8.27
CA ALA A 196 -8.83 12.99 -9.14
C ALA A 196 -9.57 14.34 -8.98
N LYS A 197 -10.25 14.77 -10.06
CA LYS A 197 -10.94 16.08 -10.08
C LYS A 197 -12.17 16.15 -9.18
N HIS A 198 -12.78 15.00 -8.91
CA HIS A 198 -14.02 14.92 -8.14
C HIS A 198 -13.83 13.95 -6.97
N PRO A 199 -14.41 14.25 -5.81
CA PRO A 199 -14.39 13.33 -4.69
C PRO A 199 -15.28 12.13 -4.98
N LEU A 200 -15.05 11.03 -4.25
CA LEU A 200 -15.96 9.89 -4.28
C LEU A 200 -17.37 10.31 -3.85
N LYS A 201 -18.37 9.88 -4.61
CA LYS A 201 -19.77 10.23 -4.35
C LYS A 201 -20.20 9.65 -3.00
N GLY A 202 -20.70 10.51 -2.11
CA GLY A 202 -21.13 10.10 -0.78
C GLY A 202 -20.00 9.91 0.24
N TYR A 203 -18.75 10.26 -0.13
CA TYR A 203 -17.65 10.19 0.82
C TYR A 203 -17.85 11.18 1.97
N SER A 204 -17.75 10.68 3.20
CA SER A 204 -17.74 11.48 4.42
C SER A 204 -16.74 10.88 5.39
N ILE A 205 -15.76 11.68 5.79
CA ILE A 205 -14.80 11.27 6.82
C ILE A 205 -15.40 11.28 8.24
N ALA A 206 -16.60 11.83 8.40
CA ALA A 206 -17.35 11.78 9.66
C ALA A 206 -17.96 10.38 9.92
N GLU A 207 -18.08 9.54 8.89
CA GLU A 207 -18.69 8.21 8.98
C GLU A 207 -17.67 7.06 9.04
N THR A 208 -16.37 7.39 9.12
CA THR A 208 -15.32 6.46 9.62
C THR A 208 -15.39 6.29 11.15
N ALA A 209 -16.61 6.18 11.66
CA ALA A 209 -16.93 5.70 13.01
C ALA A 209 -16.55 4.21 13.13
N PRO A 210 -16.27 3.72 14.35
CA PRO A 210 -15.82 2.35 14.54
C PRO A 210 -16.82 1.34 13.96
N ALA A 211 -16.31 0.33 13.25
CA ALA A 211 -17.10 -0.85 12.92
C ALA A 211 -17.69 -1.42 14.23
N PRO A 212 -18.95 -1.90 14.22
CA PRO A 212 -19.64 -2.31 15.44
C PRO A 212 -18.85 -3.41 16.15
N ALA A 213 -18.53 -3.16 17.43
CA ALA A 213 -18.00 -4.18 18.31
C ALA A 213 -19.02 -5.33 18.41
N GLY A 214 -18.64 -6.50 17.92
CA GLY A 214 -19.34 -7.76 18.18
C GLY A 214 -20.33 -8.20 17.11
N GLN A 215 -19.81 -8.76 16.02
CA GLN A 215 -20.43 -9.94 15.42
C GLN A 215 -19.35 -11.01 15.25
N THR A 216 -19.35 -12.00 16.16
CA THR A 216 -18.67 -13.26 15.92
C THR A 216 -19.44 -13.97 14.81
N VAL A 217 -19.00 -13.81 13.56
CA VAL A 217 -19.43 -14.69 12.47
C VAL A 217 -18.96 -16.09 12.85
N ALA A 218 -19.88 -17.05 12.91
CA ALA A 218 -19.54 -18.43 13.23
C ALA A 218 -18.49 -18.93 12.22
N ALA A 219 -17.44 -19.59 12.73
CA ALA A 219 -16.42 -20.22 11.89
C ALA A 219 -17.11 -21.13 10.86
N PRO A 220 -16.89 -20.91 9.56
CA PRO A 220 -17.59 -21.68 8.55
C PRO A 220 -17.10 -23.14 8.56
N GLN A 221 -17.96 -24.06 8.11
CA GLN A 221 -17.67 -25.48 8.07
C GLN A 221 -16.98 -25.84 6.74
N PHE A 222 -15.74 -26.32 6.84
CA PHE A 222 -14.84 -26.54 5.71
C PHE A 222 -15.21 -27.76 4.82
N GLY A 223 -15.23 -27.56 3.50
CA GLY A 223 -15.28 -28.65 2.51
C GLY A 223 -13.93 -29.37 2.31
N PRO A 224 -13.92 -30.62 1.77
CA PRO A 224 -12.70 -31.41 1.55
C PRO A 224 -11.91 -31.04 0.28
N GLY A 225 -12.46 -30.20 -0.61
CA GLY A 225 -11.78 -29.79 -1.84
C GLY A 225 -10.60 -28.85 -1.57
N ARG A 226 -9.53 -28.96 -2.37
CA ARG A 226 -8.35 -28.07 -2.35
C ARG A 226 -8.10 -27.49 -3.74
N GLY A 227 -7.74 -26.22 -3.80
CA GLY A 227 -7.45 -25.51 -5.04
C GLY A 227 -6.60 -24.25 -4.83
N GLN A 228 -6.46 -23.46 -5.89
CA GLN A 228 -5.83 -22.14 -5.86
C GLN A 228 -6.79 -21.10 -6.42
N ALA A 229 -6.74 -19.90 -5.87
CA ALA A 229 -7.48 -18.75 -6.37
C ALA A 229 -6.56 -17.55 -6.51
N VAL A 230 -6.87 -16.69 -7.49
CA VAL A 230 -6.24 -15.38 -7.62
C VAL A 230 -7.13 -14.36 -6.92
N VAL A 231 -6.54 -13.52 -6.09
CA VAL A 231 -7.23 -12.36 -5.52
C VAL A 231 -7.45 -11.32 -6.63
N LEU A 232 -8.71 -11.06 -7.00
CA LEU A 232 -9.11 -10.08 -8.02
C LEU A 232 -9.32 -8.68 -7.45
N THR A 233 -9.86 -8.59 -6.24
CA THR A 233 -10.01 -7.35 -5.48
C THR A 233 -9.58 -7.62 -4.04
N SER A 234 -8.93 -6.64 -3.40
CA SER A 234 -8.57 -6.70 -1.99
C SER A 234 -8.90 -5.36 -1.33
N GLU A 235 -10.07 -5.30 -0.72
CA GLU A 235 -10.52 -4.16 0.05
C GLU A 235 -10.20 -4.42 1.53
N LEU A 236 -9.24 -3.69 2.08
CA LEU A 236 -8.97 -3.76 3.52
C LEU A 236 -10.12 -3.04 4.24
N GLY A 237 -11.04 -3.81 4.83
CA GLY A 237 -12.28 -3.30 5.40
C GLY A 237 -12.08 -2.55 6.73
N TRP A 238 -11.11 -2.97 7.55
CA TRP A 238 -10.86 -2.32 8.86
C TRP A 238 -9.46 -2.61 9.44
N TYR A 239 -8.86 -1.59 10.08
CA TYR A 239 -7.62 -1.68 10.87
C TYR A 239 -7.98 -1.57 12.36
N ALA A 240 -8.26 -2.69 13.01
CA ALA A 240 -8.56 -2.70 14.44
C ALA A 240 -7.26 -2.72 15.25
N GLN A 241 -7.00 -1.65 16.00
CA GLN A 241 -6.08 -1.71 17.14
C GLN A 241 -6.63 -2.69 18.19
N HIS A 242 -6.22 -3.96 18.14
CA HIS A 242 -6.27 -4.87 19.30
C HIS A 242 -4.95 -4.82 20.12
N THR A 243 -4.25 -3.69 20.06
CA THR A 243 -2.95 -3.48 20.74
C THR A 243 -3.04 -3.34 22.25
N GLN A 244 -4.23 -3.13 22.84
CA GLN A 244 -4.33 -2.92 24.29
C GLN A 244 -4.45 -4.18 25.15
N ILE A 245 -4.61 -5.39 24.58
CA ILE A 245 -4.81 -6.61 25.40
C ILE A 245 -3.88 -7.78 25.04
N THR A 246 -3.39 -7.91 23.79
CA THR A 246 -2.66 -9.14 23.37
C THR A 246 -1.39 -8.92 22.53
N GLY A 247 -1.06 -7.69 22.13
CA GLY A 247 0.16 -7.39 21.36
C GLY A 247 0.19 -8.00 19.94
N ARG A 248 -0.96 -8.30 19.33
CA ARG A 248 -1.06 -8.89 17.99
C ARG A 248 -1.90 -8.02 17.05
N ILE A 249 -1.43 -7.84 15.81
CA ILE A 249 -2.12 -7.13 14.73
C ILE A 249 -3.12 -8.10 14.08
N GLY A 250 -4.30 -7.60 13.72
CA GLY A 250 -5.31 -8.32 12.94
C GLY A 250 -5.77 -7.46 11.77
N PHE A 251 -6.06 -8.10 10.64
CA PHE A 251 -6.53 -7.44 9.41
C PHE A 251 -7.84 -8.08 8.96
N ASP A 252 -8.79 -7.25 8.52
CA ASP A 252 -10.02 -7.70 7.88
C ASP A 252 -10.01 -7.28 6.40
N TYR A 253 -10.27 -8.23 5.51
CA TYR A 253 -10.29 -8.01 4.06
C TYR A 253 -11.62 -8.44 3.43
N ASP A 254 -12.19 -7.59 2.58
CA ASP A 254 -13.20 -7.97 1.61
C ASP A 254 -12.50 -8.26 0.27
N LEU A 255 -12.43 -9.54 -0.07
CA LEU A 255 -11.75 -10.05 -1.25
C LEU A 255 -12.76 -10.46 -2.33
N THR A 256 -12.39 -10.32 -3.59
CA THR A 256 -13.01 -11.12 -4.67
C THR A 256 -11.97 -12.09 -5.16
N LEU A 257 -12.28 -13.40 -5.17
CA LEU A 257 -11.36 -14.46 -5.55
C LEU A 257 -11.79 -15.09 -6.87
N ARG A 258 -10.89 -15.21 -7.84
CA ARG A 258 -11.08 -16.06 -9.03
C ARG A 258 -10.53 -17.44 -8.75
N VAL A 259 -11.43 -18.39 -8.59
CA VAL A 259 -11.08 -19.78 -8.28
C VAL A 259 -10.99 -20.56 -9.57
N HIS A 260 -9.88 -21.26 -9.79
CA HIS A 260 -9.74 -22.18 -10.91
C HIS A 260 -9.98 -23.61 -10.43
N PHE A 261 -10.99 -24.27 -10.98
CA PHE A 261 -11.33 -25.64 -10.65
C PHE A 261 -10.54 -26.62 -11.54
N GLY A 262 -10.28 -27.83 -11.02
CA GLY A 262 -9.50 -28.86 -11.71
C GLY A 262 -10.12 -29.39 -13.02
N ASP A 263 -11.36 -29.02 -13.31
CA ASP A 263 -12.03 -29.32 -14.58
C ASP A 263 -11.84 -28.22 -15.65
N GLY A 264 -11.02 -27.20 -15.35
CA GLY A 264 -10.70 -26.11 -16.26
C GLY A 264 -11.69 -24.95 -16.24
N THR A 265 -12.71 -24.98 -15.37
CA THR A 265 -13.65 -23.86 -15.17
C THR A 265 -13.14 -22.87 -14.13
N SER A 266 -13.64 -21.63 -14.17
CA SER A 266 -13.36 -20.63 -13.14
C SER A 266 -14.61 -19.90 -12.66
N ALA A 267 -14.59 -19.39 -11.43
CA ALA A 267 -15.65 -18.58 -10.85
C ALA A 267 -15.09 -17.45 -9.98
N ASP A 268 -15.75 -16.30 -10.01
CA ASP A 268 -15.43 -15.13 -9.19
C ASP A 268 -16.31 -15.13 -7.94
N ILE A 269 -15.71 -15.07 -6.76
CA ILE A 269 -16.38 -15.28 -5.48
C ILE A 269 -15.97 -14.18 -4.50
N ALA A 270 -16.94 -13.38 -4.05
CA ALA A 270 -16.73 -12.40 -3.00
C ALA A 270 -16.60 -13.07 -1.63
N ARG A 271 -15.61 -12.67 -0.84
CA ARG A 271 -15.29 -13.21 0.47
C ARG A 271 -14.78 -12.18 1.44
N HIS A 272 -15.47 -12.08 2.56
CA HIS A 272 -14.93 -11.44 3.75
C HIS A 272 -13.98 -12.41 4.47
N VAL A 273 -12.77 -11.95 4.73
CA VAL A 273 -11.74 -12.63 5.51
C VAL A 273 -11.47 -11.75 6.73
N GLY A 274 -12.17 -12.05 7.82
CA GLY A 274 -12.01 -11.35 9.09
C GLY A 274 -11.27 -12.18 10.13
N ASP A 275 -10.75 -11.51 11.15
CA ASP A 275 -10.22 -12.14 12.37
C ASP A 275 -8.99 -13.04 12.18
N ILE A 276 -8.08 -12.69 11.26
CA ILE A 276 -6.81 -13.42 11.09
C ILE A 276 -5.82 -13.04 12.22
N ARG A 277 -6.21 -13.33 13.46
CA ARG A 277 -5.54 -12.91 14.70
C ARG A 277 -4.12 -13.46 14.78
N GLY A 278 -3.14 -12.56 14.87
CA GLY A 278 -1.74 -12.95 15.06
C GLY A 278 -1.10 -13.57 13.83
N THR A 279 -1.67 -13.27 12.65
CA THR A 279 -1.10 -13.68 11.38
C THR A 279 -0.64 -12.42 10.65
N ASP A 280 0.64 -12.36 10.31
CA ASP A 280 1.18 -11.31 9.44
C ASP A 280 0.87 -11.65 7.96
N LEU A 281 -0.36 -12.09 7.69
CA LEU A 281 -0.82 -12.47 6.35
C LEU A 281 -1.51 -11.25 5.73
N THR A 282 -1.02 -10.85 4.55
CA THR A 282 -1.59 -9.77 3.74
C THR A 282 -2.10 -10.35 2.44
N PHE A 283 -3.17 -9.76 1.90
CA PHE A 283 -3.75 -10.15 0.63
C PHE A 283 -3.68 -8.97 -0.32
N SER A 284 -2.93 -9.13 -1.39
CA SER A 284 -2.81 -8.19 -2.49
C SER A 284 -3.58 -8.73 -3.68
N VAL A 285 -4.11 -7.83 -4.51
CA VAL A 285 -4.64 -8.25 -5.82
C VAL A 285 -3.51 -8.90 -6.61
N GLY A 286 -3.81 -10.02 -7.27
CA GLY A 286 -2.84 -10.84 -7.99
C GLY A 286 -2.25 -11.97 -7.14
N ASP A 287 -2.41 -11.95 -5.82
CA ASP A 287 -1.92 -13.04 -4.96
C ASP A 287 -2.62 -14.35 -5.34
N ILE A 288 -1.81 -15.40 -5.53
CA ILE A 288 -2.30 -16.77 -5.67
C ILE A 288 -2.37 -17.36 -4.28
N VAL A 289 -3.59 -17.53 -3.77
CA VAL A 289 -3.85 -18.07 -2.43
C VAL A 289 -4.36 -19.50 -2.51
N PRO A 290 -3.92 -20.40 -1.60
CA PRO A 290 -4.53 -21.70 -1.49
C PRO A 290 -5.97 -21.54 -0.98
N VAL A 291 -6.90 -22.30 -1.56
CA VAL A 291 -8.32 -22.28 -1.18
C VAL A 291 -8.87 -23.67 -0.93
N ARG A 292 -9.89 -23.74 -0.07
CA ARG A 292 -10.70 -24.92 0.18
C ARG A 292 -12.12 -24.68 -0.31
N PHE A 293 -12.77 -25.72 -0.81
CA PHE A 293 -14.15 -25.62 -1.31
C PHE A 293 -14.94 -26.90 -1.09
N ASP A 294 -16.26 -26.79 -1.08
CA ASP A 294 -17.15 -27.94 -1.15
C ASP A 294 -17.24 -28.43 -2.62
N PRO A 295 -16.85 -29.67 -2.95
CA PRO A 295 -16.97 -30.21 -4.29
C PRO A 295 -18.40 -30.21 -4.86
N ASP A 296 -19.40 -30.30 -3.98
CA ASP A 296 -20.82 -30.33 -4.33
C ASP A 296 -21.46 -28.93 -4.34
N ASP A 297 -20.80 -27.94 -3.70
CA ASP A 297 -21.19 -26.52 -3.72
C ASP A 297 -19.98 -25.60 -3.97
N ARG A 298 -19.71 -25.36 -5.25
CA ARG A 298 -18.59 -24.52 -5.73
C ARG A 298 -18.77 -23.02 -5.45
N SER A 299 -19.93 -22.60 -4.92
CA SER A 299 -20.12 -21.23 -4.46
C SER A 299 -19.51 -20.98 -3.07
N THR A 300 -19.14 -22.05 -2.38
CA THR A 300 -18.58 -22.04 -1.03
C THR A 300 -17.07 -22.29 -1.08
N VAL A 301 -16.29 -21.22 -1.31
CA VAL A 301 -14.82 -21.25 -1.35
C VAL A 301 -14.22 -20.40 -0.24
N GLU A 302 -13.17 -20.89 0.41
CA GLU A 302 -12.48 -20.24 1.53
C GLU A 302 -10.98 -20.27 1.36
N ILE A 303 -10.25 -19.31 1.93
CA ILE A 303 -8.78 -19.29 1.91
C ILE A 303 -8.24 -20.31 2.91
N ASP A 304 -7.30 -21.15 2.48
CA ASP A 304 -6.60 -22.12 3.33
C ASP A 304 -5.49 -21.41 4.13
N VAL A 305 -5.89 -20.73 5.20
CA VAL A 305 -4.99 -19.96 6.08
C VAL A 305 -3.89 -20.85 6.69
N ASP A 306 -4.20 -22.11 7.01
CA ASP A 306 -3.23 -23.08 7.53
C ASP A 306 -2.14 -23.38 6.49
N ALA A 307 -2.54 -23.59 5.22
CA ALA A 307 -1.59 -23.78 4.12
C ALA A 307 -0.72 -22.53 3.89
N MET A 308 -1.28 -21.33 4.02
CA MET A 308 -0.50 -20.09 3.94
C MET A 308 0.53 -19.97 5.07
N HIS A 309 0.16 -20.32 6.31
CA HIS A 309 1.09 -20.37 7.42
C HIS A 309 2.23 -21.36 7.21
N ALA A 310 1.91 -22.56 6.70
CA ALA A 310 2.91 -23.56 6.37
C ALA A 310 3.89 -23.06 5.31
N ALA A 311 3.38 -22.45 4.23
CA ALA A 311 4.20 -21.88 3.16
C ALA A 311 5.10 -20.74 3.66
N LYS A 312 4.57 -19.86 4.53
CA LYS A 312 5.35 -18.77 5.13
C LYS A 312 6.46 -19.29 6.05
N ALA A 313 6.15 -20.26 6.91
CA ALA A 313 7.14 -20.88 7.79
C ALA A 313 8.25 -21.59 7.00
N GLU A 314 7.92 -22.24 5.89
CA GLU A 314 8.90 -22.85 4.99
C GLU A 314 9.78 -21.81 4.28
N SER A 315 9.18 -20.69 3.83
CA SER A 315 9.93 -19.59 3.22
C SER A 315 10.91 -18.96 4.20
N GLN A 316 10.50 -18.75 5.47
CA GLN A 316 11.37 -18.19 6.51
C GLN A 316 12.55 -19.12 6.79
N ARG A 317 12.32 -20.43 6.92
CA ARG A 317 13.42 -21.40 7.10
C ARG A 317 14.42 -21.36 5.95
N ARG A 318 13.94 -21.24 4.70
CA ARG A 318 14.82 -21.12 3.53
C ARG A 318 15.69 -19.85 3.57
N LEU A 319 15.14 -18.74 4.05
CA LEU A 319 15.89 -17.50 4.24
C LEU A 319 16.95 -17.66 5.33
N ASP A 320 16.57 -18.21 6.48
CA ASP A 320 17.48 -18.45 7.61
C ASP A 320 18.63 -19.39 7.19
N ASP A 321 18.33 -20.50 6.51
CA ASP A 321 19.32 -21.44 5.97
C ASP A 321 20.20 -20.80 4.88
N GLY A 322 19.68 -19.83 4.13
CA GLY A 322 20.44 -19.06 3.14
C GLY A 322 21.42 -18.09 3.80
N MET A 323 20.98 -17.41 4.87
CA MET A 323 21.83 -16.50 5.65
C MET A 323 22.94 -17.25 6.38
N VAL A 324 22.64 -18.42 6.95
CA VAL A 324 23.66 -19.28 7.59
C VAL A 324 24.72 -19.70 6.58
N ARG A 325 24.32 -20.15 5.39
CA ARG A 325 25.27 -20.52 4.33
C ARG A 325 26.14 -19.35 3.87
N ALA A 326 25.54 -18.18 3.66
CA ALA A 326 26.29 -16.97 3.29
C ALA A 326 27.31 -16.57 4.38
N ALA A 327 26.96 -16.73 5.66
CA ALA A 327 27.86 -16.47 6.78
C ALA A 327 29.02 -17.49 6.84
N GLU A 328 28.74 -18.78 6.64
CA GLU A 328 29.76 -19.84 6.60
C GLU A 328 30.74 -19.65 5.43
N GLU A 329 30.25 -19.28 4.24
CA GLU A 329 31.08 -18.97 3.08
C GLU A 329 31.98 -17.75 3.31
N THR A 330 31.46 -16.73 4.00
CA THR A 330 32.23 -15.53 4.38
C THR A 330 33.34 -15.87 5.38
N LEU A 331 33.06 -16.75 6.35
CA LEU A 331 34.03 -17.20 7.34
C LEU A 331 35.16 -18.03 6.69
N GLN A 332 34.81 -18.95 5.80
CA GLN A 332 35.80 -19.77 5.08
C GLN A 332 36.71 -18.92 4.19
N GLN A 333 36.20 -17.86 3.56
CA GLN A 333 37.01 -16.93 2.78
C GLN A 333 37.97 -16.09 3.65
N GLN A 334 37.61 -15.82 4.90
CA GLN A 334 38.50 -15.13 5.86
C GLN A 334 39.57 -16.05 6.45
N GLU A 335 39.30 -17.34 6.60
CA GLU A 335 40.27 -18.32 7.12
C GLU A 335 41.26 -18.82 6.05
N SER A 336 40.98 -18.59 4.76
CA SER A 336 41.81 -19.03 3.64
C SER A 336 42.62 -17.92 2.95
N GLY A 337 42.59 -16.68 3.48
CA GLY A 337 43.41 -15.54 3.05
C GLY A 337 44.46 -15.15 4.08
#